data_AF-A0A7J5VSS0-F1
#
_entry.id   AF-A0A7J5VSS0-F1
#
_cell.length_a   1.000
_cell.length_b   1.000
_cell.length_c   1.000
_cell.angle_alpha   90.00
_cell.angle_beta   90.00
_cell.angle_gamma   90.00
#
_symmetry.space_group_name_H-M   'P 1'
#
loop_
_entity.id
_entity.type
_entity.pdbx_description
1 polymer ?
#
loop_
_entity_poly.entity_id
_entity_poly.type
_entity_poly.pdbx_seq_one_letter_code
_entity_poly.pdbx_strand_id
1 'polypeptide(L)'
;MTEVSDTELKKVIGDFLDMGLVENIVAMFQREPRYFPWIAEILNDSRFQVRLGVSVLMENLSLAQPDQTDLATPSLLALLRAEPSLPTYVRGEAVSVLAIIGSPAAMVGVRAMALDPDPLVAEIALDILGEGL
;
A
#
# COMPACT_ATOMS: atom_id res chain seq x y z
N MET A 1 -9.26 22.13 22.17
CA MET A 1 -8.35 21.60 21.14
C MET A 1 -9.22 20.74 20.25
N THR A 2 -9.45 21.14 19.00
CA THR A 2 -10.23 20.35 18.05
C THR A 2 -9.41 19.14 17.68
N GLU A 3 -9.91 17.95 17.99
CA GLU A 3 -9.29 16.68 17.60
C GLU A 3 -9.35 16.59 16.07
N VAL A 4 -8.19 16.41 15.42
CA VAL A 4 -8.13 16.23 13.97
C VAL A 4 -8.76 14.88 13.64
N SER A 5 -9.72 14.86 12.73
CA SER A 5 -10.38 13.62 12.33
C SER A 5 -9.44 12.70 11.55
N ASP A 6 -9.70 11.39 11.58
CA ASP A 6 -8.93 10.41 10.80
C ASP A 6 -8.94 10.75 9.30
N THR A 7 -10.07 11.23 8.77
CA THR A 7 -10.20 11.66 7.37
C THR A 7 -9.27 12.83 7.04
N GLU A 8 -9.22 13.85 7.90
CA GLU A 8 -8.32 14.98 7.71
C GLU A 8 -6.86 14.54 7.83
N LEU A 9 -6.55 13.63 8.74
CA LEU A 9 -5.19 13.16 8.93
C LEU A 9 -4.69 12.33 7.74
N LYS A 10 -5.52 11.43 7.19
CA LYS A 10 -5.19 10.70 5.95
C LYS A 10 -4.94 11.65 4.79
N LYS A 11 -5.72 12.73 4.69
CA LYS A 11 -5.50 13.77 3.68
C LYS A 11 -4.14 14.45 3.87
N VAL A 12 -3.81 14.84 5.10
CA VAL A 12 -2.49 15.43 5.42
C VAL A 12 -1.36 14.48 5.05
N ILE A 13 -1.50 13.18 5.36
CA ILE A 13 -0.52 12.16 4.98
C ILE A 13 -0.38 12.13 3.45
N GLY A 14 -1.49 12.05 2.71
CA GLY A 14 -1.49 12.08 1.25
C GLY A 14 -0.80 13.33 0.69
N ASP A 15 -1.13 14.52 1.22
CA ASP A 15 -0.54 15.79 0.76
C ASP A 15 0.99 15.84 0.99
N PHE A 16 1.47 15.27 2.10
CA PHE A 16 2.92 15.19 2.36
C PHE A 16 3.61 14.19 1.42
N LEU A 17 2.96 13.06 1.12
CA LEU A 17 3.48 12.09 0.14
C LEU A 17 3.55 12.71 -1.27
N ASP A 18 2.53 13.47 -1.68
CA ASP A 18 2.49 14.23 -2.94
C ASP A 18 3.65 15.23 -3.05
N MET A 19 4.04 15.83 -1.93
CA MET A 19 5.18 16.76 -1.82
C MET A 19 6.55 16.05 -1.72
N GLY A 20 6.59 14.71 -1.69
CA GLY A 20 7.82 13.93 -1.50
C GLY A 20 8.36 13.96 -0.07
N LEU A 21 7.59 14.42 0.91
CA LEU A 21 7.98 14.53 2.32
C LEU A 21 7.81 13.20 3.07
N VAL A 22 8.27 12.09 2.47
CA VAL A 22 8.06 10.72 2.96
C VAL A 22 8.67 10.50 4.35
N GLU A 23 9.83 11.08 4.64
CA GLU A 23 10.50 10.94 5.94
C GLU A 23 9.64 11.39 7.12
N ASN A 24 8.84 12.45 6.93
CA ASN A 24 7.90 12.93 7.95
C ASN A 24 6.81 11.90 8.21
N ILE A 25 6.32 11.25 7.15
CA ILE A 25 5.29 10.23 7.25
C ILE A 25 5.84 8.93 7.84
N VAL A 26 7.07 8.55 7.50
CA VAL A 26 7.78 7.45 8.16
C VAL A 26 7.83 7.69 9.68
N ALA A 27 8.23 8.89 10.11
CA ALA A 27 8.29 9.24 11.53
C ALA A 27 6.91 9.22 12.22
N MET A 28 5.82 9.50 11.50
CA MET A 28 4.46 9.36 12.01
C MET A 28 4.08 7.88 12.21
N PHE A 29 4.28 7.05 11.18
CA PHE A 29 3.96 5.61 11.23
C PHE A 29 4.79 4.86 12.26
N GLN A 30 6.04 5.28 12.49
CA GLN A 30 6.89 4.69 13.53
C GLN A 30 6.35 4.87 14.95
N ARG A 31 5.59 5.95 15.18
CA ARG A 31 5.02 6.27 16.50
C ARG A 31 3.64 5.69 16.69
N GLU A 32 2.91 5.49 15.60
CA GLU A 32 1.47 5.24 15.65
C GLU A 32 1.08 4.10 14.70
N PRO A 33 1.09 2.84 15.19
CA PRO A 33 0.76 1.67 14.40
C PRO A 33 -0.67 1.65 13.86
N ARG A 34 -1.60 2.45 14.41
CA ARG A 34 -2.99 2.52 13.91
C ARG A 34 -3.10 3.09 12.49
N TYR A 35 -2.02 3.66 11.95
CA TYR A 35 -1.99 4.20 10.59
C TYR A 35 -1.76 3.13 9.52
N PHE A 36 -1.20 1.97 9.85
CA PHE A 36 -0.97 0.89 8.86
C PHE A 36 -2.25 0.42 8.16
N PRO A 37 -3.38 0.24 8.86
CA PRO A 37 -4.65 -0.05 8.18
C PRO A 37 -5.08 0.99 7.14
N TRP A 38 -4.62 2.25 7.22
CA TRP A 38 -4.98 3.30 6.27
C TRP A 38 -4.22 3.23 4.95
N ILE A 39 -3.16 2.42 4.85
CA ILE A 39 -2.34 2.30 3.62
C ILE A 39 -3.20 2.03 2.39
N ALA A 40 -4.18 1.13 2.47
CA ALA A 40 -5.08 0.83 1.36
C ALA A 40 -5.92 2.04 0.90
N GLU A 41 -6.39 2.87 1.84
CA GLU A 41 -7.20 4.05 1.54
C GLU A 41 -6.35 5.17 0.93
N ILE A 42 -5.13 5.36 1.45
CA ILE A 42 -4.18 6.34 0.94
C ILE A 42 -3.65 5.92 -0.44
N LEU A 43 -3.44 4.62 -0.65
CA LEU A 43 -3.02 4.06 -1.95
C LEU A 43 -4.10 4.23 -3.03
N ASN A 44 -5.37 4.34 -2.65
CA ASN A 44 -6.47 4.61 -3.59
C ASN A 44 -6.58 6.10 -3.98
N ASP A 45 -5.57 6.92 -3.68
CA ASP A 45 -5.53 8.33 -4.10
C ASP A 45 -5.32 8.45 -5.63
N SER A 46 -6.00 9.40 -6.25
CA SER A 46 -5.93 9.60 -7.70
C SER A 46 -4.56 10.16 -8.15
N ARG A 47 -3.82 10.82 -7.27
CA ARG A 47 -2.51 11.40 -7.54
C ARG A 47 -1.44 10.32 -7.57
N PHE A 48 -0.77 10.18 -8.70
CA PHE A 48 0.33 9.22 -8.86
C PHE A 48 1.44 9.40 -7.80
N GLN A 49 1.81 10.64 -7.46
CA GLN A 49 2.87 10.90 -6.49
C GLN A 49 2.53 10.40 -5.08
N VAL A 50 1.25 10.45 -4.68
CA VAL A 50 0.82 9.89 -3.40
C VAL A 50 1.04 8.39 -3.38
N ARG A 51 0.64 7.69 -4.43
CA ARG A 51 0.76 6.22 -4.49
C ARG A 51 2.20 5.74 -4.61
N LEU A 52 3.02 6.46 -5.39
CA LEU A 52 4.47 6.26 -5.38
C LEU A 52 5.03 6.50 -3.97
N GLY A 53 4.61 7.56 -3.30
CA GLY A 53 4.98 7.87 -1.92
C GLY A 53 4.59 6.78 -0.93
N VAL A 54 3.43 6.12 -1.10
CA VAL A 54 3.04 4.96 -0.30
C VAL A 54 4.01 3.80 -0.49
N SER A 55 4.45 3.52 -1.71
CA SER A 55 5.42 2.46 -1.98
C SER A 55 6.75 2.75 -1.28
N VAL A 56 7.28 3.97 -1.45
CA VAL A 56 8.52 4.42 -0.78
C VAL A 56 8.39 4.42 0.74
N LEU A 57 7.25 4.84 1.28
CA LEU A 57 6.94 4.77 2.71
C LEU A 57 7.04 3.33 3.22
N MET A 58 6.41 2.39 2.53
CA MET A 58 6.39 0.98 2.94
C MET A 58 7.78 0.33 2.82
N GLU A 59 8.59 0.69 1.83
CA GLU A 59 9.99 0.26 1.73
C GLU A 59 10.83 0.77 2.91
N ASN A 60 10.66 2.04 3.28
CA ASN A 60 11.37 2.61 4.44
C ASN A 60 10.94 1.93 5.74
N LEU A 61 9.64 1.66 5.90
CA LEU A 61 9.10 1.00 7.09
C LEU A 61 9.47 -0.49 7.16
N SER A 62 9.59 -1.19 6.04
CA SER A 62 10.01 -2.60 6.03
C SER A 62 11.47 -2.76 6.47
N LEU A 63 12.32 -1.76 6.19
CA LEU A 63 13.69 -1.72 6.69
C LEU A 63 13.78 -1.29 8.16
N ALA A 64 12.98 -0.30 8.57
CA ALA A 64 13.08 0.29 9.90
C ALA A 64 12.29 -0.47 10.98
N GLN A 65 11.16 -1.06 10.64
CA GLN A 65 10.25 -1.75 11.56
C GLN A 65 9.44 -2.88 10.87
N PRO A 66 10.12 -3.92 10.38
CA PRO A 66 9.50 -5.00 9.61
C PRO A 66 8.33 -5.69 10.36
N ASP A 67 8.39 -5.76 11.69
CA ASP A 67 7.36 -6.42 12.51
C ASP A 67 5.99 -5.73 12.44
N GLN A 68 5.93 -4.47 12.02
CA GLN A 68 4.68 -3.70 11.95
C GLN A 68 4.09 -3.59 10.55
N THR A 69 4.86 -3.81 9.48
CA THR A 69 4.38 -3.57 8.11
C THR A 69 3.21 -4.47 7.73
N ASP A 70 3.14 -5.67 8.31
CA ASP A 70 2.05 -6.62 8.07
C ASP A 70 0.69 -6.16 8.61
N LEU A 71 0.66 -5.12 9.47
CA LEU A 71 -0.59 -4.49 9.91
C LEU A 71 -1.38 -3.84 8.75
N ALA A 72 -0.73 -3.55 7.61
CA ALA A 72 -1.38 -3.05 6.40
C ALA A 72 -1.99 -4.17 5.53
N THR A 73 -1.56 -5.42 5.69
CA THR A 73 -1.98 -6.53 4.84
C THR A 73 -3.50 -6.74 4.82
N PRO A 74 -4.23 -6.73 5.95
CA PRO A 74 -5.68 -6.95 5.93
C PRO A 74 -6.44 -5.91 5.08
N SER A 75 -6.03 -4.64 5.14
CA SER A 75 -6.72 -3.58 4.39
C SER A 75 -6.37 -3.62 2.90
N LEU A 76 -5.12 -3.94 2.54
CA LEU A 76 -4.70 -4.15 1.15
C LEU A 76 -5.42 -5.35 0.51
N LEU A 77 -5.55 -6.47 1.23
CA LEU A 77 -6.30 -7.62 0.72
C LEU A 77 -7.81 -7.34 0.61
N ALA A 78 -8.36 -6.50 1.49
CA ALA A 78 -9.74 -6.06 1.38
C ALA A 78 -9.95 -5.14 0.16
N LEU A 79 -9.01 -4.22 -0.08
CA LEU A 79 -8.99 -3.33 -1.24
C LEU A 79 -9.03 -4.15 -2.55
N LEU A 80 -8.15 -5.13 -2.71
CA LEU A 80 -8.09 -5.98 -3.91
C LEU A 80 -9.34 -6.84 -4.16
N ARG A 81 -10.18 -7.06 -3.15
CA ARG A 81 -11.42 -7.84 -3.25
C ARG A 81 -12.69 -6.98 -3.31
N ALA A 82 -12.55 -5.65 -3.30
CA ALA A 82 -13.69 -4.74 -3.26
C ALA A 82 -14.44 -4.69 -4.60
N GLU A 83 -15.75 -4.48 -4.53
CA GLU A 83 -16.65 -4.27 -5.67
C GLU A 83 -17.29 -2.87 -5.61
N PRO A 84 -17.42 -2.12 -6.73
CA PRO A 84 -16.90 -2.46 -8.06
C PRO A 84 -15.37 -2.49 -8.10
N SER A 85 -14.82 -3.24 -9.05
CA SER A 85 -13.37 -3.40 -9.20
C SER A 85 -12.63 -2.05 -9.33
N LEU A 86 -11.48 -1.96 -8.66
CA LEU A 86 -10.61 -0.78 -8.62
C LEU A 86 -9.93 -0.49 -9.96
N PRO A 87 -9.40 0.71 -10.18
CA PRO A 87 -8.55 0.98 -11.35
C PRO A 87 -7.33 0.06 -11.41
N THR A 88 -6.94 -0.37 -12.62
CA THR A 88 -5.80 -1.28 -12.87
C THR A 88 -4.52 -0.81 -12.18
N TYR A 89 -4.20 0.48 -12.24
CA TYR A 89 -3.00 1.03 -11.63
C TYR A 89 -2.99 0.87 -10.10
N VAL A 90 -4.13 1.05 -9.42
CA VAL A 90 -4.23 0.88 -7.96
C VAL A 90 -4.05 -0.59 -7.59
N ARG A 91 -4.63 -1.52 -8.37
CA ARG A 91 -4.47 -2.96 -8.12
C ARG A 91 -3.02 -3.37 -8.25
N GLY A 92 -2.35 -2.98 -9.35
CA GLY A 92 -0.93 -3.26 -9.58
C GLY A 92 -0.03 -2.72 -8.46
N GLU A 93 -0.22 -1.46 -8.05
CA GLU A 93 0.55 -0.87 -6.95
C GLU A 93 0.26 -1.55 -5.61
N ALA A 94 -0.98 -1.98 -5.35
CA ALA A 94 -1.30 -2.76 -4.16
C ALA A 94 -0.59 -4.13 -4.14
N VAL A 95 -0.41 -4.78 -5.30
CA VAL A 95 0.42 -5.98 -5.42
C VAL A 95 1.87 -5.68 -5.04
N SER A 96 2.44 -4.59 -5.55
CA SER A 96 3.80 -4.16 -5.21
C SER A 96 3.96 -3.88 -3.71
N VAL A 97 2.99 -3.22 -3.07
CA VAL A 97 3.03 -2.97 -1.62
C VAL A 97 2.93 -4.27 -0.82
N LEU A 98 2.08 -5.23 -1.21
CA LEU A 98 2.04 -6.55 -0.58
C LEU A 98 3.38 -7.29 -0.71
N ALA A 99 4.06 -7.16 -1.85
CA ALA A 99 5.38 -7.73 -2.05
C ALA A 99 6.45 -7.07 -1.16
N ILE A 100 6.40 -5.75 -0.96
CA ILE A 100 7.27 -5.03 -0.02
C ILE A 100 7.05 -5.52 1.42
N ILE A 101 5.80 -5.80 1.81
CA ILE A 101 5.49 -6.36 3.13
C ILE A 101 6.08 -7.77 3.26
N GLY A 102 5.94 -8.61 2.24
CA GLY A 102 6.62 -9.91 2.14
C GLY A 102 6.20 -10.97 3.15
N SER A 103 5.19 -10.70 3.99
CA SER A 103 4.67 -11.68 4.95
C SER A 103 3.99 -12.85 4.23
N PRO A 104 3.86 -14.03 4.86
CA PRO A 104 3.15 -15.15 4.25
C PRO A 104 1.73 -14.80 3.80
N ALA A 105 1.01 -13.97 4.57
CA ALA A 105 -0.34 -13.52 4.23
C ALA A 105 -0.33 -12.55 3.04
N ALA A 106 0.62 -11.61 3.01
CA ALA A 106 0.76 -10.68 1.90
C ALA A 106 1.10 -11.40 0.59
N MET A 107 1.99 -12.38 0.64
CA MET A 107 2.39 -13.18 -0.52
C MET A 107 1.28 -14.13 -1.02
N VAL A 108 0.32 -14.52 -0.18
CA VAL A 108 -0.92 -15.17 -0.66
C VAL A 108 -1.75 -14.19 -1.50
N GLY A 109 -1.80 -12.92 -1.11
CA GLY A 109 -2.42 -11.86 -1.91
C GLY A 109 -1.74 -11.69 -3.26
N VAL A 110 -0.41 -11.57 -3.30
CA VAL A 110 0.35 -11.48 -4.55
C VAL A 110 0.04 -12.66 -5.48
N ARG A 111 0.06 -13.90 -4.96
CA ARG A 111 -0.28 -15.10 -5.75
C ARG A 111 -1.69 -15.08 -6.33
N ALA A 112 -2.67 -14.57 -5.59
CA ALA A 112 -4.04 -14.46 -6.10
C ALA A 112 -4.12 -13.51 -7.31
N MET A 113 -3.30 -12.46 -7.33
CA MET A 113 -3.29 -11.44 -8.38
C MET A 113 -2.63 -11.91 -9.68
N ALA A 114 -1.90 -13.03 -9.69
CA ALA A 114 -1.43 -13.68 -10.92
C ALA A 114 -2.57 -14.17 -11.83
N LEU A 115 -3.81 -14.20 -11.30
CA LEU A 115 -5.04 -14.52 -12.02
C LEU A 115 -5.93 -13.29 -12.22
N ASP A 116 -5.43 -12.07 -12.03
CA ASP A 116 -6.20 -10.85 -12.28
C ASP A 116 -6.64 -10.80 -13.76
N PRO A 117 -7.89 -10.39 -14.05
CA PRO A 117 -8.38 -10.31 -15.42
C PRO A 117 -7.62 -9.29 -16.29
N ASP A 118 -6.97 -8.29 -15.68
CA ASP A 118 -6.09 -7.37 -16.39
C ASP A 118 -4.69 -7.98 -16.51
N PRO A 119 -4.19 -8.18 -17.75
CA PRO A 119 -2.91 -8.85 -17.96
C PRO A 119 -1.73 -8.09 -17.34
N LEU A 120 -1.80 -6.76 -17.21
CA LEU A 120 -0.71 -5.98 -16.61
C LEU A 120 -0.60 -6.25 -15.10
N VAL A 121 -1.72 -6.45 -14.41
CA VAL A 121 -1.71 -6.75 -12.97
C VAL A 121 -1.24 -8.18 -12.74
N ALA A 122 -1.68 -9.11 -13.58
CA ALA A 122 -1.23 -10.49 -13.54
C ALA A 122 0.28 -10.60 -13.81
N GLU A 123 0.81 -9.87 -14.80
CA GLU A 123 2.24 -9.81 -15.11
C GLU A 123 3.06 -9.29 -13.92
N ILE A 124 2.65 -8.17 -13.29
CA ILE A 124 3.31 -7.65 -12.08
C ILE A 124 3.41 -8.72 -10.99
N ALA A 125 2.31 -9.44 -10.73
CA ALA A 125 2.29 -10.49 -9.73
C ALA A 125 3.22 -11.66 -10.08
N LEU A 126 3.22 -12.11 -11.34
CA LEU A 126 4.08 -13.19 -11.83
C LEU A 126 5.57 -12.81 -11.77
N ASP A 127 5.91 -11.58 -12.15
CA ASP A 127 7.29 -11.06 -12.06
C ASP A 127 7.80 -11.07 -10.62
N ILE A 128 6.98 -10.60 -9.67
CA ILE A 128 7.30 -10.62 -8.25
C ILE A 128 7.52 -12.06 -7.73
N LEU A 129 6.77 -13.03 -8.25
CA LEU A 129 6.90 -14.44 -7.89
C LEU A 129 8.10 -15.14 -8.55
N GLY A 130 8.76 -14.49 -9.52
CA GLY A 130 9.80 -15.11 -10.35
C GLY A 130 9.24 -16.10 -11.36
N GLU A 131 7.97 -15.94 -11.73
CA GLU A 131 7.21 -16.77 -12.68
C GLU A 131 6.92 -16.01 -13.99
N GLY A 132 7.48 -14.79 -14.14
CA GLY A 132 7.47 -14.02 -15.39
C GLY A 132 8.30 -14.68 -16.50
N LEU A 133 7.92 -14.41 -17.76
CA LEU A 133 8.52 -14.99 -18.98
C LEU A 133 9.98 -14.59 -19.21
#